data_AF-A0A8I1EHC2-F1
#
_entry.id   AF-A0A8I1EHC2-F1
#
_cell.length_a   1.000
_cell.length_b   1.000
_cell.length_c   1.000
_cell.angle_alpha   90.00
_cell.angle_beta   90.00
_cell.angle_gamma   90.00
#
_symmetry.space_group_name_H-M   'P 1'
#
loop_
_entity.id
_entity.type
_entity.pdbx_description
1 polymer ?
#
loop_
_entity_poly.entity_id
_entity_poly.type
_entity_poly.pdbx_seq_one_letter_code
_entity_poly.pdbx_strand_id
1 'polypeptide(L)'
;MKPTTPLTEAQQQAYDFLCAFQDANGFPPTMKELAEGLQYRSANAAHEVMKRLEIKGVVKRDRNQARSIQIVGLQAEGVVKADNTPGHMLTLLELAVSSRNPRRGHACILGNAEKFADSLLSQAIPFSKNAQFLFRNFTFIEGHFQKLYAKVEGLSSARQKCDAAISVLIKTFMPSAEIAESLNRDIDVATGKTFQSQFRILRFFDALAHLFEGDSELYLEFLRTHPAIRASM
;
A
#
# COMPACT_ATOMS: atom_id res chain seq x y z
N MET A 1 -0.43 31.94 -5.68
CA MET A 1 -1.59 31.38 -6.40
C MET A 1 -1.09 30.86 -7.74
N LYS A 2 -1.17 29.54 -8.02
CA LYS A 2 -0.87 29.01 -9.35
C LYS A 2 -2.17 28.97 -10.15
N PRO A 3 -2.19 29.46 -11.41
CA PRO A 3 -3.42 29.46 -12.21
C PRO A 3 -3.77 28.03 -12.63
N THR A 4 -4.93 27.54 -12.22
CA THR A 4 -5.54 26.25 -12.62
C THR A 4 -6.07 26.38 -14.05
N THR A 5 -5.19 26.59 -15.03
CA THR A 5 -5.59 26.68 -16.43
C THR A 5 -5.83 25.27 -16.98
N PRO A 6 -7.01 24.97 -17.55
CA PRO A 6 -7.34 23.64 -18.08
C PRO A 6 -6.29 23.18 -19.11
N LEU A 7 -6.00 21.87 -19.14
CA LEU A 7 -5.07 21.30 -20.13
C LEU A 7 -5.62 21.51 -21.54
N THR A 8 -4.75 21.90 -22.47
CA THR A 8 -5.14 21.92 -23.89
C THR A 8 -5.24 20.49 -24.39
N GLU A 9 -5.97 20.25 -25.48
CA GLU A 9 -6.19 18.91 -26.02
C GLU A 9 -4.88 18.13 -26.24
N ALA A 10 -3.86 18.78 -26.82
CA ALA A 10 -2.54 18.18 -27.00
C ALA A 10 -1.80 17.86 -25.68
N GLN A 11 -2.01 18.67 -24.64
CA GLN A 11 -1.44 18.42 -23.31
C GLN A 11 -2.17 17.28 -22.60
N GLN A 12 -3.49 17.19 -22.79
CA GLN A 12 -4.31 16.12 -22.26
C GLN A 12 -3.93 14.78 -22.88
N GLN A 13 -3.73 14.73 -24.21
CA GLN A 13 -3.24 13.53 -24.90
C GLN A 13 -1.88 13.07 -24.36
N ALA A 14 -0.96 14.01 -24.15
CA ALA A 14 0.35 13.67 -23.57
C ALA A 14 0.23 13.16 -22.14
N TYR A 15 -0.61 13.78 -21.32
CA TYR A 15 -0.88 13.34 -19.95
C TYR A 15 -1.50 11.94 -19.92
N ASP A 16 -2.49 11.68 -20.76
CA ASP A 16 -3.17 10.38 -20.81
C ASP A 16 -2.23 9.28 -21.32
N PHE A 17 -1.32 9.59 -22.26
CA PHE A 17 -0.26 8.67 -22.67
C PHE A 17 0.69 8.34 -21.51
N LEU A 18 1.12 9.33 -20.71
CA LEU A 18 1.97 9.10 -19.55
C LEU A 18 1.31 8.13 -18.56
N CYS A 19 0.02 8.34 -18.24
CA CYS A 19 -0.75 7.45 -17.38
C CYS A 19 -0.80 6.04 -17.96
N ALA A 20 -1.20 5.89 -19.23
CA ALA A 20 -1.32 4.59 -19.87
C ALA A 20 0.01 3.83 -19.94
N PHE A 21 1.12 4.54 -20.20
CA PHE A 21 2.46 3.93 -20.25
C PHE A 21 2.91 3.45 -18.88
N GLN A 22 2.70 4.25 -17.83
CA GLN A 22 3.05 3.89 -16.47
C GLN A 22 2.21 2.71 -15.95
N ASP A 23 0.91 2.69 -16.26
CA ASP A 23 0.01 1.59 -15.91
C ASP A 23 0.41 0.27 -16.59
N ALA A 24 0.86 0.34 -17.86
CA ALA A 24 1.21 -0.85 -18.63
C ALA A 24 2.59 -1.43 -18.25
N ASN A 25 3.56 -0.56 -17.96
CA ASN A 25 4.95 -0.98 -17.78
C ASN A 25 5.43 -0.98 -16.32
N GLY A 26 4.69 -0.34 -15.40
CA GLY A 26 5.08 -0.17 -14.00
C GLY A 26 6.16 0.91 -13.78
N PHE A 27 6.60 1.59 -14.84
CA PHE A 27 7.58 2.68 -14.78
C PHE A 27 7.24 3.77 -15.81
N PRO A 28 7.61 5.04 -15.57
CA PRO A 28 7.31 6.13 -16.49
C PRO A 28 8.17 6.05 -17.78
N PRO A 29 7.68 6.62 -18.90
CA PRO A 29 8.40 6.63 -20.16
C PRO A 29 9.59 7.59 -20.12
N THR A 30 10.57 7.34 -21.00
CA THR A 30 11.63 8.29 -21.35
C THR A 30 11.13 9.33 -22.34
N MET A 31 11.91 10.40 -22.57
CA MET A 31 11.54 11.43 -23.56
C MET A 31 11.51 10.89 -25.00
N LYS A 32 12.32 9.87 -25.31
CA LYS A 32 12.31 9.19 -26.61
C LYS A 32 11.03 8.37 -26.77
N GLU A 33 10.71 7.52 -25.80
CA GLU A 33 9.48 6.72 -25.76
C GLU A 33 8.23 7.62 -25.81
N LEU A 34 8.26 8.78 -25.14
CA LEU A 34 7.18 9.77 -25.18
C LEU A 34 7.03 10.42 -26.55
N ALA A 35 8.14 10.76 -27.22
CA ALA A 35 8.12 11.33 -28.56
C ALA A 35 7.62 10.31 -29.59
N GLU A 36 8.07 9.06 -29.49
CA GLU A 36 7.65 7.97 -30.37
C GLU A 36 6.15 7.63 -30.19
N GLY A 37 5.72 7.48 -28.93
CA GLY A 37 4.34 7.12 -28.62
C GLY A 37 3.29 8.19 -28.96
N LEU A 38 3.69 9.47 -28.95
CA LEU A 38 2.83 10.60 -29.37
C LEU A 38 3.13 11.08 -30.79
N GLN A 39 3.97 10.38 -31.54
CA GLN A 39 4.39 10.72 -32.92
C GLN A 39 4.93 12.15 -33.07
N TYR A 40 5.66 12.63 -32.07
CA TYR A 40 6.33 13.92 -32.14
C TYR A 40 7.54 13.85 -33.07
N ARG A 41 7.73 14.90 -33.87
CA ARG A 41 8.85 15.01 -34.82
C ARG A 41 10.24 15.03 -34.16
N SER A 42 10.34 15.28 -32.85
CA SER A 42 11.60 15.25 -32.10
C SER A 42 11.39 15.11 -30.59
N ALA A 43 12.44 14.67 -29.89
CA ALA A 43 12.47 14.65 -28.42
C ALA A 43 12.31 16.05 -27.79
N ASN A 44 12.70 17.12 -28.49
CA ASN A 44 12.51 18.50 -28.00
C ASN A 44 11.03 18.86 -27.84
N ALA A 45 10.17 18.39 -28.75
CA ALA A 45 8.73 18.60 -28.62
C ALA A 45 8.16 17.92 -27.37
N ALA A 46 8.66 16.72 -27.03
CA ALA A 46 8.33 16.04 -25.78
C ALA A 46 8.80 16.83 -24.55
N HIS A 47 10.01 17.42 -24.59
CA HIS A 47 10.50 18.29 -23.51
C HIS A 47 9.63 19.55 -23.32
N GLU A 48 9.15 20.17 -24.41
CA GLU A 48 8.28 21.34 -24.32
C GLU A 48 6.92 21.02 -23.71
N VAL A 49 6.29 19.93 -24.16
CA VAL A 49 5.01 19.49 -23.61
C VAL A 49 5.17 19.16 -22.13
N MET A 50 6.25 18.46 -21.74
CA MET A 50 6.54 18.21 -20.33
C MET A 50 6.74 19.49 -19.51
N LYS A 51 7.43 20.49 -20.05
CA LYS A 51 7.58 21.78 -19.37
C LYS A 51 6.23 22.45 -19.15
N ARG A 52 5.30 22.37 -20.11
CA ARG A 52 3.94 22.91 -19.97
C ARG A 52 3.13 22.14 -18.92
N LEU A 53 3.27 20.82 -18.86
CA LEU A 53 2.66 19.98 -17.83
C LEU A 53 3.22 20.26 -16.42
N GLU A 54 4.53 20.48 -16.30
CA GLU A 54 5.20 20.91 -15.05
C GLU A 54 4.68 22.27 -14.56
N ILE A 55 4.59 23.25 -15.46
CA ILE A 55 4.07 24.59 -15.13
C ILE A 55 2.63 24.50 -14.62
N LYS A 56 1.83 23.62 -15.21
CA LYS A 56 0.46 23.33 -14.77
C LYS A 56 0.38 22.47 -13.52
N GLY A 57 1.51 21.97 -13.01
CA GLY A 57 1.59 21.24 -11.75
C GLY A 57 1.05 19.81 -11.80
N VAL A 58 0.69 19.30 -12.98
CA VAL A 58 0.13 17.94 -13.15
C VAL A 58 1.20 16.87 -13.28
N VAL A 59 2.46 17.27 -13.47
CA VAL A 59 3.61 16.35 -13.53
C VAL A 59 4.83 17.01 -12.89
N LYS A 60 5.68 16.20 -12.25
CA LYS A 60 7.03 16.57 -11.81
C LYS A 60 8.05 15.63 -12.47
N ARG A 61 9.27 16.10 -12.68
CA ARG A 61 10.38 15.24 -13.12
C ARG A 61 11.73 15.79 -12.65
N ASP A 62 12.70 14.89 -12.55
CA ASP A 62 14.11 15.24 -12.43
C ASP A 62 14.76 15.22 -13.82
N ARG A 63 15.33 16.36 -14.24
CA ARG A 63 15.93 16.49 -15.58
C ARG A 63 17.21 15.68 -15.74
N ASN A 64 17.86 15.30 -14.64
CA ASN A 64 19.13 14.59 -14.64
C ASN A 64 18.95 13.07 -14.56
N GLN A 65 17.73 12.57 -14.40
CA GLN A 65 17.44 11.15 -14.25
C GLN A 65 16.44 10.68 -15.31
N ALA A 66 16.77 9.61 -16.01
CA ALA A 66 15.81 8.91 -16.87
C ALA A 66 14.70 8.30 -16.00
N ARG A 67 13.47 8.25 -16.53
CA ARG A 67 12.31 7.66 -15.84
C ARG A 67 11.97 8.31 -14.48
N SER A 68 12.29 9.59 -14.30
CA SER A 68 11.98 10.35 -13.08
C SER A 68 10.61 11.05 -13.12
N ILE A 69 9.81 10.81 -14.16
CA ILE A 69 8.52 11.48 -14.34
C ILE A 69 7.53 10.95 -13.29
N GLN A 70 7.03 11.85 -12.47
CA GLN A 70 5.99 11.59 -11.48
C GLN A 70 4.71 12.31 -11.89
N ILE A 71 3.68 11.54 -12.19
CA ILE A 71 2.35 12.07 -12.46
C ILE A 71 1.76 12.53 -11.13
N VAL A 72 1.79 13.84 -10.89
CA VAL A 72 1.13 14.44 -9.76
C VAL A 72 -0.31 14.57 -10.21
N GLY A 73 -1.11 13.53 -9.97
CA GLY A 73 -2.54 13.56 -10.26
C GLY A 73 -3.10 14.89 -9.80
N LEU A 74 -4.03 15.47 -10.57
CA LEU A 74 -4.83 16.61 -10.10
C LEU A 74 -5.37 16.23 -8.72
N GLN A 75 -4.64 16.61 -7.68
CA GLN A 75 -5.24 17.06 -6.46
C GLN A 75 -6.07 18.22 -6.99
N ALA A 76 -7.37 17.99 -7.09
CA ALA A 76 -8.32 19.06 -7.23
C ALA A 76 -8.07 19.98 -6.04
N GLU A 77 -7.13 20.91 -6.19
CA GLU A 77 -6.95 22.02 -5.28
C GLU A 77 -8.18 22.90 -5.52
N GLY A 78 -9.15 22.70 -4.63
CA GLY A 78 -10.57 22.93 -4.84
C GLY A 78 -11.42 21.96 -4.01
N VAL A 79 -10.84 20.85 -3.55
CA VAL A 79 -11.38 20.06 -2.44
C VAL A 79 -11.22 20.89 -1.17
N VAL A 80 -12.33 21.51 -0.78
CA VAL A 80 -12.67 21.83 0.61
C VAL A 80 -12.00 20.79 1.52
N LYS A 81 -11.19 21.25 2.50
CA LYS A 81 -10.50 20.42 3.51
C LYS A 81 -11.11 19.02 3.58
N ALA A 82 -10.35 17.99 3.20
CA ALA A 82 -10.80 16.59 3.21
C ALA A 82 -11.48 16.26 4.54
N ASP A 83 -12.79 16.45 4.57
CA ASP A 83 -13.68 15.94 5.57
C ASP A 83 -14.11 14.61 4.98
N ASN A 84 -13.65 13.53 5.61
CA ASN A 84 -13.98 12.15 5.24
C ASN A 84 -15.46 11.83 5.57
N THR A 85 -16.35 12.78 5.34
CA THR A 85 -17.77 12.66 5.56
C THR A 85 -18.37 11.76 4.47
N PRO A 86 -19.35 10.90 4.82
CA PRO A 86 -20.02 10.03 3.84
C PRO A 86 -20.59 10.79 2.63
N GLY A 87 -21.00 12.05 2.81
CA GLY A 87 -21.51 12.90 1.73
C GLY A 87 -20.45 13.24 0.67
N HIS A 88 -19.21 13.54 1.09
CA HIS A 88 -18.12 13.83 0.17
C HIS A 88 -17.71 12.59 -0.66
N MET A 89 -17.77 11.40 -0.05
CA MET A 89 -17.52 10.14 -0.75
C MET A 89 -18.57 9.87 -1.82
N LEU A 90 -19.85 10.14 -1.55
CA LEU A 90 -20.95 10.01 -2.52
C LEU A 90 -20.75 10.93 -3.73
N THR A 91 -20.38 12.20 -3.51
CA THR A 91 -20.11 13.14 -4.60
C THR A 91 -18.92 12.72 -5.46
N LEU A 92 -17.86 12.18 -4.85
CA LEU A 92 -16.70 11.67 -5.59
C LEU A 92 -17.02 10.36 -6.32
N LEU A 93 -17.90 9.52 -5.79
CA LEU A 93 -18.43 8.34 -6.46
C LEU A 93 -19.25 8.73 -7.70
N GLU A 94 -20.12 9.72 -7.58
CA GLU A 94 -20.93 10.24 -8.70
C GLU A 94 -20.04 10.84 -9.81
N LEU A 95 -18.99 11.57 -9.44
CA LEU A 95 -17.98 12.09 -10.37
C LEU A 95 -17.18 10.97 -11.06
N ALA A 96 -16.81 9.93 -10.30
CA ALA A 96 -16.10 8.76 -10.81
C ALA A 96 -16.95 7.95 -11.80
N VAL A 97 -18.23 7.73 -11.47
CA VAL A 97 -19.22 7.04 -12.32
C VAL A 97 -19.58 7.86 -13.55
N SER A 98 -19.62 9.20 -13.43
CA SER A 98 -19.85 10.10 -14.55
C SER A 98 -18.63 10.25 -15.47
N SER A 99 -17.44 9.85 -15.01
CA SER A 99 -16.25 9.86 -15.83
C SER A 99 -16.38 8.78 -16.92
N ARG A 100 -16.34 9.16 -18.20
CA ARG A 100 -16.35 8.22 -19.34
C ARG A 100 -15.11 7.32 -19.42
N ASN A 101 -14.28 7.30 -18.38
CA ASN A 101 -13.06 6.50 -18.29
C ASN A 101 -13.15 5.61 -17.04
N PRO A 102 -13.49 4.31 -17.22
CA PRO A 102 -13.66 3.36 -16.11
C PRO A 102 -12.42 3.23 -15.22
N ARG A 103 -11.22 3.44 -15.76
CA ARG A 103 -9.97 3.36 -14.99
C ARG A 103 -9.79 4.55 -14.05
N ARG A 104 -10.13 5.76 -14.51
CA ARG A 104 -10.14 6.96 -13.66
C ARG A 104 -11.19 6.84 -12.56
N GLY A 105 -12.38 6.33 -12.89
CA GLY A 105 -13.43 6.07 -11.91
C GLY A 105 -12.96 5.08 -10.83
N HIS A 106 -12.40 3.95 -11.25
CA HIS A 106 -11.86 2.92 -10.35
C HIS A 106 -10.76 3.46 -9.42
N ALA A 107 -9.77 4.18 -9.95
CA ALA A 107 -8.69 4.76 -9.15
C ALA A 107 -9.18 5.80 -8.15
N CYS A 108 -10.18 6.61 -8.52
CA CYS A 108 -10.80 7.60 -7.63
C CYS A 108 -11.53 6.92 -6.47
N ILE A 109 -12.31 5.86 -6.75
CA ILE A 109 -13.07 5.12 -5.75
C ILE A 109 -12.11 4.45 -4.76
N LEU A 110 -11.12 3.69 -5.26
CA LEU A 110 -10.18 2.99 -4.38
C LEU A 110 -9.32 3.94 -3.56
N GLY A 111 -8.73 4.98 -4.17
CA GLY A 111 -7.87 5.90 -3.46
C GLY A 111 -8.59 6.70 -2.36
N ASN A 112 -9.90 6.92 -2.50
CA ASN A 112 -10.69 7.55 -1.44
C ASN A 112 -11.16 6.56 -0.38
N ALA A 113 -11.51 5.33 -0.76
CA ALA A 113 -11.82 4.26 0.19
C ALA A 113 -10.61 3.95 1.08
N GLU A 114 -9.40 3.93 0.52
CA GLU A 114 -8.15 3.76 1.27
C GLU A 114 -7.91 4.92 2.25
N LYS A 115 -8.05 6.18 1.82
CA LYS A 115 -7.91 7.34 2.71
C LYS A 115 -8.95 7.36 3.83
N PHE A 116 -10.18 6.93 3.53
CA PHE A 116 -11.25 6.81 4.51
C PHE A 116 -10.93 5.72 5.53
N ALA A 117 -10.49 4.54 5.07
CA ALA A 117 -10.04 3.45 5.94
C ALA A 117 -8.86 3.91 6.82
N ASP A 118 -7.86 4.58 6.26
CA ASP A 118 -6.72 5.12 7.00
C ASP A 118 -7.16 6.14 8.05
N SER A 119 -8.13 7.01 7.72
CA SER A 119 -8.69 7.98 8.66
C SER A 119 -9.49 7.32 9.77
N LEU A 120 -10.32 6.32 9.47
CA LEU A 120 -11.07 5.56 10.48
C LEU A 120 -10.13 4.79 11.39
N LEU A 121 -9.12 4.10 10.83
CA LEU A 121 -8.12 3.35 11.59
C LEU A 121 -7.31 4.29 12.50
N SER A 122 -6.94 5.47 12.00
CA SER A 122 -6.21 6.47 12.79
C SER A 122 -7.03 7.05 13.94
N GLN A 123 -8.36 7.09 13.82
CA GLN A 123 -9.28 7.54 14.86
C GLN A 123 -9.64 6.44 15.87
N ALA A 124 -9.79 5.20 15.41
CA ALA A 124 -10.23 4.06 16.22
C ALA A 124 -9.07 3.32 16.92
N ILE A 125 -7.87 3.33 16.32
CA ILE A 125 -6.69 2.61 16.81
C ILE A 125 -5.54 3.62 16.94
N PRO A 126 -5.39 4.24 18.11
CA PRO A 126 -4.29 5.16 18.31
C PRO A 126 -3.05 4.32 18.71
N PHE A 127 -1.92 4.53 18.01
CA PHE A 127 -0.53 4.39 18.53
C PHE A 127 0.44 3.26 18.13
N SER A 128 0.30 2.47 17.05
CA SER A 128 1.54 1.91 16.44
C SER A 128 1.45 1.62 14.94
N LYS A 129 2.54 1.90 14.19
CA LYS A 129 2.67 1.51 12.78
C LYS A 129 2.43 0.01 12.59
N ASN A 130 2.85 -0.80 13.56
CA ASN A 130 2.67 -2.25 13.56
C ASN A 130 1.20 -2.65 13.75
N ALA A 131 0.44 -1.97 14.61
CA ALA A 131 -1.01 -2.18 14.72
C ALA A 131 -1.70 -1.83 13.40
N GLN A 132 -1.39 -0.67 12.80
CA GLN A 132 -1.96 -0.28 11.51
C GLN A 132 -1.65 -1.31 10.41
N PHE A 133 -0.41 -1.78 10.34
CA PHE A 133 -0.01 -2.83 9.41
C PHE A 133 -0.76 -4.14 9.66
N LEU A 134 -0.88 -4.57 10.92
CA LEU A 134 -1.60 -5.78 11.32
C LEU A 134 -3.05 -5.78 10.85
N PHE A 135 -3.78 -4.69 11.09
CA PHE A 135 -5.20 -4.59 10.71
C PHE A 135 -5.38 -4.41 9.20
N ARG A 136 -4.54 -3.60 8.54
CA ARG A 136 -4.67 -3.34 7.09
C ARG A 136 -4.34 -4.58 6.26
N ASN A 137 -3.39 -5.39 6.72
CA ASN A 137 -2.89 -6.57 6.00
C ASN A 137 -3.28 -7.88 6.71
N PHE A 138 -4.39 -7.88 7.45
CA PHE A 138 -4.80 -9.01 8.28
C PHE A 138 -4.86 -10.33 7.51
N THR A 139 -5.52 -10.36 6.35
CA THR A 139 -5.68 -11.57 5.53
C THR A 139 -4.35 -12.12 5.02
N PHE A 140 -3.40 -11.24 4.68
CA PHE A 140 -2.05 -11.62 4.29
C PHE A 140 -1.31 -12.26 5.47
N ILE A 141 -1.36 -11.63 6.64
CA ILE A 141 -0.67 -12.09 7.86
C ILE A 141 -1.26 -13.43 8.32
N GLU A 142 -2.58 -13.49 8.48
CA GLU A 142 -3.33 -14.70 8.86
C GLU A 142 -3.01 -15.86 7.91
N GLY A 143 -3.01 -15.62 6.59
CA GLY A 143 -2.71 -16.64 5.60
C GLY A 143 -1.30 -17.24 5.76
N HIS A 144 -0.30 -16.43 6.13
CA HIS A 144 1.06 -16.92 6.35
C HIS A 144 1.19 -17.71 7.66
N PHE A 145 0.60 -17.23 8.75
CA PHE A 145 0.54 -17.98 10.00
C PHE A 145 -0.18 -19.32 9.82
N GLN A 146 -1.35 -19.31 9.17
CA GLN A 146 -2.16 -20.51 8.95
C GLN A 146 -1.42 -21.53 8.08
N LYS A 147 -0.80 -21.10 6.97
CA LYS A 147 0.02 -22.00 6.12
C LYS A 147 1.15 -22.64 6.91
N LEU A 148 1.82 -21.85 7.76
CA LEU A 148 2.95 -22.34 8.54
C LEU A 148 2.51 -23.36 9.59
N TYR A 149 1.46 -23.06 10.36
CA TYR A 149 0.90 -24.01 11.32
C TYR A 149 0.35 -25.27 10.65
N ALA A 150 -0.36 -25.13 9.53
CA ALA A 150 -0.91 -26.28 8.80
C ALA A 150 0.20 -27.21 8.32
N LYS A 151 1.33 -26.65 7.88
CA LYS A 151 2.49 -27.38 7.40
C LYS A 151 3.24 -28.13 8.50
N VAL A 152 3.39 -27.52 9.68
CA VAL A 152 4.19 -28.11 10.79
C VAL A 152 3.33 -28.98 11.72
N GLU A 153 2.07 -28.62 11.94
CA GLU A 153 1.23 -29.19 13.02
C GLU A 153 -0.14 -29.70 12.53
N GLY A 154 -0.40 -29.63 11.23
CA GLY A 154 -1.62 -30.12 10.60
C GLY A 154 -2.77 -29.10 10.60
N LEU A 155 -3.65 -29.25 9.61
CA LEU A 155 -4.76 -28.34 9.33
C LEU A 155 -5.78 -28.22 10.48
N SER A 156 -5.99 -29.30 11.23
CA SER A 156 -7.02 -29.39 12.28
C SER A 156 -6.78 -28.45 13.46
N SER A 157 -5.52 -28.09 13.74
CA SER A 157 -5.15 -27.18 14.84
C SER A 157 -4.65 -25.82 14.37
N ALA A 158 -4.44 -25.63 13.07
CA ALA A 158 -3.78 -24.46 12.50
C ALA A 158 -4.56 -23.16 12.74
N ARG A 159 -5.88 -23.20 12.60
CA ARG A 159 -6.73 -22.01 12.78
C ARG A 159 -6.70 -21.50 14.22
N GLN A 160 -6.94 -22.39 15.18
CA GLN A 160 -6.92 -22.03 16.61
C GLN A 160 -5.56 -21.45 17.06
N LYS A 161 -4.46 -22.01 16.55
CA LYS A 161 -3.10 -21.51 16.86
C LYS A 161 -2.78 -20.20 16.14
N CYS A 162 -3.31 -20.01 14.94
CA CYS A 162 -3.25 -18.73 14.22
C CYS A 162 -3.97 -17.63 15.02
N ASP A 163 -5.20 -17.90 15.47
CA ASP A 163 -5.98 -16.96 16.28
C ASP A 163 -5.25 -16.59 17.58
N ALA A 164 -4.64 -17.59 18.24
CA ALA A 164 -3.81 -17.36 19.42
C ALA A 164 -2.60 -16.47 19.13
N ALA A 165 -1.88 -16.70 18.02
CA ALA A 165 -0.74 -15.88 17.63
C ALA A 165 -1.15 -14.44 17.27
N ILE A 166 -2.25 -14.27 16.54
CA ILE A 166 -2.79 -12.95 16.21
C ILE A 166 -3.23 -12.23 17.48
N SER A 167 -3.86 -12.92 18.44
CA SER A 167 -4.22 -12.34 19.74
C SER A 167 -3.00 -11.80 20.50
N VAL A 168 -1.87 -12.51 20.44
CA VAL A 168 -0.59 -12.04 21.01
C VAL A 168 -0.12 -10.75 20.31
N LEU A 169 -0.22 -10.67 18.98
CA LEU A 169 0.15 -9.46 18.22
C LEU A 169 -0.75 -8.27 18.60
N ILE A 170 -2.07 -8.47 18.67
CA ILE A 170 -3.03 -7.43 19.06
C ILE A 170 -2.72 -6.92 20.46
N LYS A 171 -2.53 -7.82 21.44
CA LYS A 171 -2.19 -7.44 22.83
C LYS A 171 -0.85 -6.69 22.91
N THR A 172 0.10 -7.05 22.05
CA THR A 172 1.43 -6.40 22.01
C THR A 172 1.38 -5.02 21.39
N PHE A 173 0.66 -4.84 20.27
CA PHE A 173 0.65 -3.59 19.52
C PHE A 173 -0.46 -2.62 19.95
N MET A 174 -1.41 -3.10 20.75
CA MET A 174 -2.50 -2.32 21.35
C MET A 174 -2.64 -2.67 22.84
N PRO A 175 -1.63 -2.36 23.67
CA PRO A 175 -1.77 -2.55 25.11
C PRO A 175 -2.87 -1.62 25.62
N SER A 176 -3.94 -2.18 26.22
CA SER A 176 -4.91 -1.34 26.94
C SER A 176 -4.29 -0.84 28.25
N ALA A 177 -4.77 0.28 28.77
CA ALA A 177 -4.30 0.85 30.03
C ALA A 177 -4.46 -0.10 31.25
N GLU A 178 -5.38 -1.09 31.17
CA GLU A 178 -5.59 -2.10 32.21
C GLU A 178 -4.71 -3.36 32.03
N ILE A 179 -4.08 -3.55 30.86
CA ILE A 179 -3.37 -4.79 30.50
C ILE A 179 -1.83 -4.66 30.66
N ALA A 180 -1.30 -3.44 30.77
CA ALA A 180 0.13 -3.15 30.94
C ALA A 180 0.79 -3.94 32.08
N GLU A 181 0.07 -4.19 33.17
CA GLU A 181 0.57 -4.89 34.35
C GLU A 181 0.50 -6.42 34.22
N SER A 182 -0.28 -6.95 33.27
CA SER A 182 -0.37 -8.39 32.97
C SER A 182 0.55 -8.84 31.82
N LEU A 183 1.01 -7.91 30.98
CA LEU A 183 1.93 -8.19 29.86
C LEU A 183 3.33 -8.61 30.30
N ASN A 184 3.65 -8.44 31.59
CA ASN A 184 4.94 -8.81 32.19
C ASN A 184 4.94 -10.20 32.85
N ARG A 185 3.79 -10.88 32.89
CA ARG A 185 3.72 -12.28 33.27
C ARG A 185 3.63 -13.06 31.98
N ASP A 186 4.69 -13.81 31.69
CA ASP A 186 4.77 -14.81 30.61
C ASP A 186 3.38 -15.23 30.15
N ILE A 187 2.91 -14.65 29.04
CA ILE A 187 1.80 -15.28 28.34
C ILE A 187 2.43 -16.61 27.93
N ASP A 188 2.00 -17.67 28.59
CA ASP A 188 2.41 -19.03 28.31
C ASP A 188 1.84 -19.35 26.92
N VAL A 189 2.48 -18.81 25.88
CA VAL A 189 2.04 -18.93 24.50
C VAL A 189 2.45 -20.32 24.06
N ALA A 190 1.71 -21.32 24.53
CA ALA A 190 1.75 -22.67 24.00
C ALA A 190 1.11 -22.69 22.60
N THR A 191 1.67 -21.94 21.65
CA THR A 191 1.34 -21.97 20.22
C THR A 191 1.95 -23.18 19.51
N GLY A 192 2.09 -24.31 20.22
CA GLY A 192 2.57 -25.56 19.65
C GLY A 192 4.06 -25.57 19.29
N LYS A 193 4.42 -26.42 18.33
CA LYS A 193 5.81 -26.65 17.90
C LYS A 193 6.36 -25.53 17.00
N THR A 194 5.49 -24.79 16.33
CA THR A 194 5.84 -23.77 15.33
C THR A 194 6.36 -22.49 16.00
N PHE A 195 5.60 -21.95 16.96
CA PHE A 195 5.97 -20.76 17.72
C PHE A 195 6.03 -21.11 19.20
N GLN A 196 7.24 -21.16 19.74
CA GLN A 196 7.50 -21.55 21.13
C GLN A 196 7.51 -20.35 22.09
N SER A 197 7.41 -19.12 21.58
CA SER A 197 7.42 -17.91 22.39
C SER A 197 6.79 -16.73 21.65
N GLN A 198 6.34 -15.73 22.42
CA GLN A 198 5.90 -14.44 21.89
C GLN A 198 6.97 -13.78 21.01
N PHE A 199 8.25 -13.86 21.41
CA PHE A 199 9.35 -13.29 20.63
C PHE A 199 9.40 -13.86 19.20
N ARG A 200 9.16 -15.16 19.02
CA ARG A 200 9.14 -15.78 17.69
C ARG A 200 7.96 -15.31 16.85
N ILE A 201 6.79 -15.12 17.46
CA ILE A 201 5.61 -14.59 16.77
C ILE A 201 5.89 -13.18 16.26
N LEU A 202 6.51 -12.34 17.11
CA LEU A 202 6.89 -10.97 16.74
C LEU A 202 7.96 -10.94 15.64
N ARG A 203 8.98 -11.79 15.72
CA ARG A 203 10.01 -11.90 14.66
C ARG A 203 9.43 -12.34 13.33
N PHE A 204 8.45 -13.25 13.32
CA PHE A 204 7.78 -13.64 12.10
C PHE A 204 6.88 -12.54 11.54
N PHE A 205 6.14 -11.83 12.39
CA PHE A 205 5.36 -10.67 11.98
C PHE A 205 6.25 -9.58 11.34
N ASP A 206 7.41 -9.30 11.94
CA ASP A 206 8.40 -8.35 11.41
C ASP A 206 8.91 -8.78 10.02
N ALA A 207 9.23 -10.07 9.87
CA ALA A 207 9.62 -10.64 8.58
C ALA A 207 8.50 -10.56 7.53
N LEU A 208 7.23 -10.69 7.93
CA LEU A 208 6.08 -10.51 7.04
C LEU A 208 5.89 -9.04 6.62
N ALA A 209 6.21 -8.08 7.50
CA ALA A 209 6.17 -6.67 7.16
C ALA A 209 7.19 -6.32 6.07
N HIS A 210 8.44 -6.80 6.23
CA HIS A 210 9.46 -6.68 5.19
C HIS A 210 9.06 -7.37 3.89
N LEU A 211 8.51 -8.59 3.98
CA LEU A 211 8.05 -9.32 2.80
C LEU A 211 6.96 -8.57 2.03
N PHE A 212 6.04 -7.92 2.75
CA PHE A 212 4.99 -7.11 2.13
C PHE A 212 5.56 -5.87 1.42
N GLU A 213 6.65 -5.31 1.92
CA GLU A 213 7.38 -4.20 1.29
C GLU A 213 8.32 -4.66 0.15
N GLY A 214 8.40 -5.98 -0.09
CA GLY A 214 9.20 -6.59 -1.16
C GLY A 214 10.58 -7.11 -0.73
N ASP A 215 10.92 -7.02 0.55
CA ASP A 215 12.15 -7.56 1.13
C ASP A 215 11.90 -8.96 1.74
N SER A 216 12.44 -9.98 1.08
CA SER A 216 12.24 -11.37 1.51
C SER A 216 13.30 -11.91 2.46
N GLU A 217 14.38 -11.17 2.74
CA GLU A 217 15.56 -11.73 3.43
C GLU A 217 15.23 -12.24 4.84
N LEU A 218 14.58 -11.39 5.65
CA LEU A 218 14.19 -11.75 7.02
C LEU A 218 13.20 -12.90 7.07
N TYR A 219 12.31 -12.99 6.08
CA TYR A 219 11.34 -14.09 5.98
C TYR A 219 12.04 -15.42 5.66
N LEU A 220 12.96 -15.42 4.70
CA LEU A 220 13.73 -16.62 4.37
C LEU A 220 14.68 -17.02 5.50
N GLU A 221 15.32 -16.07 6.17
CA GLU A 221 16.15 -16.31 7.36
C GLU A 221 15.33 -16.95 8.48
N PHE A 222 14.13 -16.42 8.74
CA PHE A 222 13.20 -17.00 9.70
C PHE A 222 12.91 -18.47 9.35
N LEU A 223 12.54 -18.79 8.10
CA LEU A 223 12.26 -20.18 7.73
C LEU A 223 13.46 -21.12 7.90
N ARG A 224 14.68 -20.66 7.62
CA ARG A 224 15.93 -21.47 7.71
C ARG A 224 16.34 -21.78 9.15
N THR A 225 16.15 -20.82 10.04
CA THR A 225 16.63 -20.89 11.44
C THR A 225 15.72 -21.71 12.36
N HIS A 226 14.58 -22.19 11.86
CA HIS A 226 13.56 -22.86 12.66
C HIS A 226 13.47 -24.36 12.36
N PRO A 227 13.92 -25.24 13.28
CA PRO A 227 14.02 -26.68 13.03
C PRO A 227 12.69 -27.35 12.69
N ALA A 228 11.59 -26.90 13.32
CA ALA A 228 10.25 -27.43 13.07
C ALA A 228 9.74 -27.11 11.64
N ILE A 229 10.20 -26.01 11.05
CA ILE A 229 9.88 -25.59 9.68
C ILE A 229 10.80 -26.32 8.69
N ARG A 230 12.09 -26.42 9.03
CA ARG A 230 13.11 -27.14 8.24
C ARG A 230 12.83 -28.64 8.09
N ALA A 231 12.28 -29.30 9.11
CA ALA A 231 11.90 -30.72 9.04
C ALA A 231 10.71 -30.99 8.08
N SER A 232 10.07 -29.94 7.56
CA SER A 232 8.89 -30.00 6.68
C SER A 232 9.16 -29.38 5.29
N MET A 233 10.36 -28.86 5.02
CA MET A 233 10.81 -28.39 3.69
C MET A 233 11.65 -29.46 3.00
#